data_AF-A0A3M2DQT9-F1
#
_entry.id   AF-A0A3M2DQT9-F1
#
_cell.length_a   1.000
_cell.length_b   1.000
_cell.length_c   1.000
_cell.angle_alpha   90.00
_cell.angle_beta   90.00
_cell.angle_gamma   90.00
#
_symmetry.space_group_name_H-M   'P 1'
#
loop_
_entity.id
_entity.type
_entity.pdbx_description
1 polymer ?
#
loop_
_entity_poly.entity_id
_entity_poly.type
_entity_poly.pdbx_seq_one_letter_code
_entity_poly.pdbx_strand_id
1 'polypeptide(L)'
;GADVRTANFAQARLLAADLTGVDAARAVFRDAELERADVRDADFTEADLRAARLAGLRNYTCASFVRTDIRDIDFSGAYLVRRHIMDENFLAEFREQSRASRIAYWIWWVTSDCGRSVVRWGLWTLLIAVLFGVGYIFTDVSFGDRPTALSPFYFSVVTLTTLGYGDVLPKSPAAQSLAMIEVAIGYVMLGGLLSIFANKMARRAD
;
A
#
# COMPACT_ATOMS: atom_id res chain seq x y z
N GLY A 1 23.88 15.46 -6.77
CA GLY A 1 23.97 14.99 -5.39
C GLY A 1 25.38 15.10 -4.88
N ALA A 2 25.55 15.55 -3.63
CA ALA A 2 26.81 15.45 -2.90
C ALA A 2 26.89 14.08 -2.20
N ASP A 3 28.10 13.53 -2.06
CA ASP A 3 28.37 12.35 -1.22
C ASP A 3 28.77 12.84 0.17
N VAL A 4 27.91 12.58 1.15
CA VAL A 4 28.12 12.94 2.56
C VAL A 4 27.91 11.72 3.47
N ARG A 5 28.16 10.52 2.92
CA ARG A 5 28.02 9.28 3.68
C ARG A 5 28.88 9.32 4.93
N THR A 6 28.33 8.79 6.03
CA THR A 6 29.00 8.75 7.35
C THR A 6 29.38 10.11 7.95
N ALA A 7 29.02 11.23 7.29
CA ALA A 7 29.30 12.55 7.81
C ALA A 7 28.48 12.85 9.07
N ASN A 8 28.99 13.76 9.90
CA ASN A 8 28.33 14.21 11.10
C ASN A 8 27.73 15.60 10.91
N PHE A 9 26.41 15.66 10.81
CA PHE A 9 25.56 16.84 10.78
C PHE A 9 24.73 16.98 12.06
N ALA A 10 25.18 16.40 13.18
CA ALA A 10 24.48 16.58 14.44
C ALA A 10 24.34 18.08 14.76
N GLN A 11 23.14 18.51 15.15
CA GLN A 11 22.79 19.90 15.43
C GLN A 11 22.98 20.86 14.25
N ALA A 12 23.15 20.35 13.03
CA ALA A 12 23.29 21.20 11.85
C ALA A 12 21.98 21.92 11.54
N ARG A 13 22.11 23.17 11.07
CA ARG A 13 20.98 23.97 10.60
C ARG A 13 20.88 23.87 9.09
N LEU A 14 19.95 23.05 8.63
CA LEU A 14 19.68 22.73 7.22
C LEU A 14 18.26 23.18 6.81
N LEU A 15 17.71 24.19 7.50
CA LEU A 15 16.41 24.78 7.23
C LEU A 15 16.30 25.19 5.75
N ALA A 16 15.31 24.63 5.04
CA ALA A 16 15.08 24.87 3.62
C ALA A 16 16.29 24.59 2.71
N ALA A 17 17.25 23.76 3.15
CA ALA A 17 18.38 23.36 2.35
C ALA A 17 17.93 22.52 1.14
N ASP A 18 18.67 22.63 0.04
CA ASP A 18 18.55 21.73 -1.09
C ASP A 18 19.46 20.53 -0.87
N LEU A 19 18.87 19.38 -0.56
CA LEU A 19 19.53 18.09 -0.40
C LEU A 19 19.19 17.14 -1.57
N THR A 20 18.78 17.69 -2.72
CA THR A 20 18.37 16.89 -3.88
C THR A 20 19.49 15.96 -4.35
N GLY A 21 19.20 14.66 -4.39
CA GLY A 21 20.11 13.61 -4.82
C GLY A 21 21.32 13.40 -3.90
N VAL A 22 21.32 13.93 -2.68
CA VAL A 22 22.43 13.74 -1.73
C VAL A 22 22.47 12.29 -1.27
N ASP A 23 23.67 11.69 -1.28
CA ASP A 23 23.93 10.40 -0.64
C ASP A 23 24.37 10.66 0.81
N ALA A 24 23.41 10.52 1.73
CA ALA A 24 23.59 10.69 3.16
C ALA A 24 23.50 9.35 3.90
N ALA A 25 23.79 8.24 3.21
CA ALA A 25 23.72 6.93 3.84
C ALA A 25 24.64 6.86 5.06
N ARG A 26 24.10 6.35 6.17
CA ARG A 26 24.78 6.25 7.47
C ARG A 26 25.28 7.57 8.07
N ALA A 27 24.84 8.72 7.56
CA ALA A 27 25.18 10.01 8.14
C ALA A 27 24.42 10.25 9.47
N VAL A 28 24.96 11.14 10.30
CA VAL A 28 24.38 11.49 11.61
C VAL A 28 23.72 12.87 11.50
N PHE A 29 22.42 12.94 11.72
CA PHE A 29 21.59 14.16 11.72
C PHE A 29 20.89 14.35 13.07
N ARG A 30 21.47 13.84 14.15
CA ARG A 30 20.87 13.94 15.47
C ARG A 30 20.65 15.41 15.85
N ASP A 31 19.46 15.75 16.32
CA ASP A 31 19.08 17.12 16.68
C ASP A 31 19.21 18.15 15.52
N ALA A 32 19.28 17.71 14.26
CA ALA A 32 19.42 18.60 13.12
C ALA A 32 18.09 19.28 12.73
N GLU A 33 18.17 20.52 12.25
CA GLU A 33 17.03 21.27 11.70
C GLU A 33 16.93 21.03 10.19
N LEU A 34 16.03 20.14 9.74
CA LEU A 34 15.79 19.82 8.33
C LEU A 34 14.42 20.32 7.85
N GLU A 35 13.81 21.22 8.62
CA GLU A 35 12.49 21.76 8.32
C GLU A 35 12.48 22.36 6.91
N ARG A 36 11.47 22.01 6.11
CA ARG A 36 11.28 22.51 4.73
C ARG A 36 12.42 22.20 3.75
N ALA A 37 13.41 21.38 4.10
CA ALA A 37 14.46 20.96 3.18
C ALA A 37 13.88 20.13 2.02
N ASP A 38 14.47 20.24 0.84
CA ASP A 38 14.12 19.40 -0.32
C ASP A 38 15.04 18.18 -0.35
N VAL A 39 14.46 16.99 -0.18
CA VAL A 39 15.21 15.72 -0.15
C VAL A 39 14.90 14.85 -1.36
N ARG A 40 14.43 15.43 -2.46
CA ARG A 40 14.11 14.67 -3.68
C ARG A 40 15.29 13.80 -4.10
N ASP A 41 15.05 12.51 -4.34
CA ASP A 41 16.04 11.52 -4.76
C ASP A 41 17.24 11.37 -3.81
N ALA A 42 17.14 11.86 -2.57
CA ALA A 42 18.19 11.71 -1.55
C ALA A 42 18.16 10.32 -0.91
N ASP A 43 19.32 9.85 -0.45
CA ASP A 43 19.48 8.58 0.26
C ASP A 43 19.83 8.83 1.74
N PHE A 44 18.91 8.50 2.65
CA PHE A 44 19.11 8.51 4.09
C PHE A 44 19.18 7.09 4.67
N THR A 45 19.48 6.09 3.85
CA THR A 45 19.58 4.68 4.27
C THR A 45 20.52 4.53 5.46
N GLU A 46 20.05 3.89 6.53
CA GLU A 46 20.78 3.71 7.80
C GLU A 46 21.22 5.01 8.50
N ALA A 47 20.69 6.18 8.13
CA ALA A 47 21.03 7.45 8.80
C ALA A 47 20.44 7.55 10.22
N ASP A 48 21.06 8.36 11.07
CA ASP A 48 20.58 8.68 12.43
C ASP A 48 19.87 10.04 12.42
N LEU A 49 18.53 10.05 12.34
CA LEU A 49 17.68 11.25 12.40
C LEU A 49 17.05 11.46 13.80
N ARG A 50 17.63 10.88 14.85
CA ARG A 50 17.04 11.01 16.20
C ARG A 50 16.92 12.46 16.63
N ALA A 51 15.78 12.82 17.21
CA ALA A 51 15.48 14.19 17.61
C ALA A 51 15.57 15.26 16.50
N ALA A 52 15.67 14.87 15.23
CA ALA A 52 15.69 15.81 14.12
C ALA A 52 14.31 16.47 13.92
N ARG A 53 14.33 17.73 13.46
CA ARG A 53 13.13 18.49 13.12
C ARG A 53 12.87 18.38 11.63
N LEU A 54 11.81 17.66 11.25
CA LEU A 54 11.48 17.33 9.85
C LEU A 54 10.20 18.02 9.35
N ALA A 55 9.73 19.05 10.07
CA ALA A 55 8.47 19.72 9.75
C ALA A 55 8.48 20.29 8.33
N GLY A 56 7.49 19.90 7.53
CA GLY A 56 7.35 20.36 6.14
C GLY A 56 8.47 19.91 5.18
N LEU A 57 9.23 18.85 5.52
CA LEU A 57 10.21 18.24 4.61
C LEU A 57 9.56 17.98 3.24
N ARG A 58 10.25 18.33 2.15
CA ARG A 58 9.70 18.31 0.79
C ARG A 58 10.21 17.10 0.02
N ASN A 59 9.36 16.55 -0.86
CA ASN A 59 9.69 15.44 -1.75
C ASN A 59 10.25 14.18 -1.05
N TYR A 60 9.91 14.00 0.23
CA TYR A 60 10.33 12.84 1.03
C TYR A 60 9.85 11.51 0.46
N THR A 61 8.77 11.48 -0.34
CA THR A 61 8.28 10.26 -1.00
C THR A 61 9.18 9.75 -2.13
N CYS A 62 10.16 10.56 -2.57
CA CYS A 62 11.16 10.20 -3.57
C CYS A 62 12.54 9.96 -2.93
N ALA A 63 12.66 10.10 -1.61
CA ALA A 63 13.87 9.80 -0.87
C ALA A 63 13.82 8.38 -0.31
N SER A 64 14.97 7.78 -0.02
CA SER A 64 15.06 6.50 0.69
C SER A 64 15.30 6.74 2.18
N PHE A 65 14.45 6.18 3.04
CA PHE A 65 14.67 6.18 4.50
C PHE A 65 14.78 4.77 5.09
N VAL A 66 15.26 3.82 4.29
CA VAL A 66 15.37 2.42 4.70
C VAL A 66 16.35 2.28 5.87
N ARG A 67 15.90 1.66 6.96
CA ARG A 67 16.63 1.46 8.22
C ARG A 67 17.10 2.77 8.86
N THR A 68 16.48 3.91 8.55
CA THR A 68 16.77 5.19 9.20
C THR A 68 16.19 5.23 10.62
N ASP A 69 16.99 5.68 11.59
CA ASP A 69 16.54 5.85 12.98
C ASP A 69 15.86 7.20 13.17
N ILE A 70 14.56 7.16 13.48
CA ILE A 70 13.71 8.33 13.67
C ILE A 70 13.12 8.39 15.07
N ARG A 71 13.78 7.79 16.07
CA ARG A 71 13.34 7.91 17.46
C ARG A 71 13.40 9.36 17.93
N ASP A 72 12.43 9.75 18.74
CA ASP A 72 12.38 11.07 19.37
C ASP A 72 12.29 12.28 18.41
N ILE A 73 11.96 12.07 17.12
CA ILE A 73 11.75 13.19 16.18
C ILE A 73 10.62 14.12 16.66
N ASP A 74 10.72 15.41 16.33
CA ASP A 74 9.62 16.33 16.55
C ASP A 74 8.44 15.97 15.64
N PHE A 75 7.32 15.60 16.25
CA PHE A 75 6.09 15.20 15.55
C PHE A 75 5.33 16.40 14.98
N SER A 76 5.63 17.62 15.44
CA SER A 76 4.94 18.85 15.07
C SER A 76 5.11 19.11 13.57
N GLY A 77 4.08 18.79 12.77
CA GLY A 77 4.10 18.99 11.32
C GLY A 77 4.98 18.00 10.52
N ALA A 78 5.46 16.92 11.16
CA ALA A 78 6.27 15.87 10.51
C ALA A 78 5.56 14.50 10.48
N TYR A 79 4.28 14.42 10.86
CA TYR A 79 3.53 13.16 10.96
C TYR A 79 3.55 12.33 9.65
N LEU A 80 3.33 12.96 8.50
CA LEU A 80 3.32 12.28 7.21
C LEU A 80 4.70 11.74 6.82
N VAL A 81 5.77 12.48 7.14
CA VAL A 81 7.16 12.05 6.92
C VAL A 81 7.45 10.85 7.81
N ARG A 82 7.15 10.94 9.10
CA ARG A 82 7.31 9.83 10.05
C ARG A 82 6.59 8.57 9.58
N ARG A 83 5.31 8.70 9.22
CA ARG A 83 4.50 7.59 8.73
C ARG A 83 5.12 6.96 7.49
N HIS A 84 5.60 7.77 6.54
CA HIS A 84 6.27 7.27 5.36
C HIS A 84 7.52 6.46 5.70
N ILE A 85 8.40 6.99 6.55
CA ILE A 85 9.63 6.31 6.97
C ILE A 85 9.31 4.99 7.71
N MET A 86 8.29 5.00 8.58
CA MET A 86 7.84 3.79 9.27
C MET A 86 7.29 2.74 8.32
N ASP A 87 6.47 3.15 7.35
CA ASP A 87 5.92 2.25 6.34
C ASP A 87 7.05 1.65 5.48
N GLU A 88 8.06 2.44 5.08
CA GLU A 88 9.23 1.93 4.35
C GLU A 88 10.05 0.92 5.17
N ASN A 89 10.35 1.24 6.43
CA ASN A 89 11.10 0.36 7.32
C ASN A 89 10.37 -0.94 7.60
N PHE A 90 9.07 -0.87 7.88
CA PHE A 90 8.25 -2.06 8.07
C PHE A 90 8.26 -2.97 6.84
N LEU A 91 8.10 -2.40 5.64
CA LEU A 91 8.11 -3.19 4.39
C LEU A 91 9.48 -3.82 4.13
N ALA A 92 10.57 -3.12 4.41
CA ALA A 92 11.92 -3.65 4.28
C ALA A 92 12.15 -4.85 5.24
N GLU A 93 11.81 -4.68 6.51
CA GLU A 93 11.93 -5.74 7.54
C GLU A 93 11.03 -6.93 7.22
N PHE A 94 9.76 -6.68 6.87
CA PHE A 94 8.80 -7.73 6.54
C PHE A 94 9.28 -8.59 5.36
N ARG A 95 9.87 -7.98 4.32
CA ARG A 95 10.41 -8.70 3.16
C ARG A 95 11.59 -9.62 3.51
N GLU A 96 12.36 -9.27 4.53
CA GLU A 96 13.58 -9.97 4.92
C GLU A 96 13.35 -11.04 5.99
N GLN A 97 12.21 -10.99 6.69
CA GLN A 97 11.88 -11.88 7.80
C GLN A 97 11.84 -13.38 7.43
N SER A 98 11.22 -13.74 6.30
CA SER A 98 11.04 -15.16 5.92
C SER A 98 10.75 -15.34 4.43
N ARG A 99 10.79 -16.59 3.95
CA ARG A 99 10.33 -16.92 2.58
C ARG A 99 8.85 -16.64 2.39
N ALA A 100 8.03 -16.95 3.39
CA ALA A 100 6.58 -16.73 3.34
C ALA A 100 6.25 -15.23 3.30
N SER A 101 6.91 -14.41 4.11
CA SER A 101 6.71 -12.96 4.11
C SER A 101 7.15 -12.31 2.81
N ARG A 102 8.22 -12.81 2.18
CA ARG A 102 8.62 -12.37 0.83
C ARG A 102 7.55 -12.65 -0.23
N ILE A 103 6.93 -13.84 -0.19
CA ILE A 103 5.82 -14.19 -1.09
C ILE A 103 4.61 -13.31 -0.78
N ALA A 104 4.25 -13.14 0.49
CA ALA A 104 3.14 -12.29 0.91
C ALA A 104 3.36 -10.83 0.47
N TYR A 105 4.57 -10.29 0.64
CA TYR A 105 4.97 -8.98 0.15
C TYR A 105 4.79 -8.86 -1.36
N TRP A 106 5.24 -9.86 -2.12
CA TRP A 106 5.09 -9.86 -3.57
C TRP A 106 3.62 -9.84 -3.99
N ILE A 107 2.77 -10.68 -3.39
CA ILE A 107 1.32 -10.69 -3.64
C ILE A 107 0.73 -9.32 -3.31
N TRP A 108 1.07 -8.75 -2.16
CA TRP A 108 0.54 -7.48 -1.69
C TRP A 108 0.96 -6.29 -2.57
N TRP A 109 2.20 -6.33 -3.07
CA TRP A 109 2.74 -5.36 -4.02
C TRP A 109 2.03 -5.44 -5.38
N VAL A 110 1.91 -6.65 -5.94
CA VAL A 110 1.25 -6.88 -7.24
C VAL A 110 -0.22 -6.48 -7.21
N THR A 111 -0.91 -6.73 -6.09
CA THR A 111 -2.36 -6.47 -5.98
C THR A 111 -2.68 -5.01 -5.69
N SER A 112 -1.91 -4.35 -4.82
CA SER A 112 -2.31 -3.05 -4.25
C SER A 112 -1.20 -2.00 -4.13
N ASP A 113 0.02 -2.32 -4.57
CA ASP A 113 1.19 -1.49 -4.29
C ASP A 113 1.42 -1.30 -2.78
N CYS A 114 1.29 -2.38 -2.01
CA CYS A 114 1.32 -2.37 -0.54
C CYS A 114 0.31 -1.36 0.07
N GLY A 115 -0.89 -1.32 -0.50
CA GLY A 115 -1.98 -0.43 -0.08
C GLY A 115 -1.91 1.00 -0.61
N ARG A 116 -1.00 1.31 -1.53
CA ARG A 116 -0.86 2.67 -2.11
C ARG A 116 -1.77 2.91 -3.30
N SER A 117 -2.18 1.88 -4.05
CA SER A 117 -2.94 2.01 -5.30
C SER A 117 -4.34 1.40 -5.26
N VAL A 118 -5.35 2.25 -5.03
CA VAL A 118 -6.78 1.88 -5.17
C VAL A 118 -7.11 1.41 -6.59
N VAL A 119 -6.49 2.03 -7.59
CA VAL A 119 -6.74 1.71 -9.01
C VAL A 119 -6.27 0.29 -9.32
N ARG A 120 -5.05 -0.09 -8.89
CA ARG A 120 -4.53 -1.45 -9.09
C ARG A 120 -5.44 -2.48 -8.42
N TRP A 121 -5.89 -2.18 -7.21
CA TRP A 121 -6.85 -3.02 -6.49
C TRP A 121 -8.17 -3.19 -7.25
N GLY A 122 -8.77 -2.09 -7.70
CA GLY A 122 -10.01 -2.11 -8.46
C GLY A 122 -9.91 -2.88 -9.78
N LEU A 123 -8.79 -2.78 -10.49
CA LEU A 123 -8.53 -3.55 -11.71
C LEU A 123 -8.45 -5.05 -11.42
N TRP A 124 -7.80 -5.46 -10.33
CA TRP A 124 -7.78 -6.85 -9.89
C TRP A 124 -9.17 -7.35 -9.49
N THR A 125 -9.96 -6.56 -8.76
CA THR A 125 -11.34 -6.90 -8.40
C THR A 125 -12.19 -7.13 -9.66
N LEU A 126 -12.08 -6.24 -10.65
CA LEU A 126 -12.80 -6.36 -11.92
C LEU A 126 -12.37 -7.60 -12.70
N LEU A 127 -11.06 -7.87 -12.77
CA LEU A 127 -10.53 -9.06 -13.44
C LEU A 127 -11.05 -10.34 -12.79
N ILE A 128 -11.04 -10.41 -11.45
CA ILE A 128 -11.57 -11.55 -10.69
C ILE A 128 -13.06 -11.75 -11.02
N ALA A 129 -13.86 -10.68 -10.99
CA ALA A 129 -15.28 -10.76 -11.34
C ALA A 129 -15.51 -11.26 -12.78
N VAL A 130 -14.68 -10.83 -13.74
CA VAL A 130 -14.77 -11.31 -15.12
C VAL A 130 -14.41 -12.80 -15.21
N LEU A 131 -13.35 -13.26 -14.53
CA LEU A 131 -12.93 -14.66 -14.54
C LEU A 131 -13.97 -15.59 -13.93
N PHE A 132 -14.57 -15.20 -12.80
CA PHE A 132 -15.66 -15.97 -12.19
C PHE A 132 -16.92 -15.95 -13.06
N GLY A 133 -17.28 -14.79 -13.62
CA GLY A 133 -18.36 -14.68 -14.60
C GLY A 133 -18.19 -15.64 -15.79
N VAL A 134 -16.98 -15.74 -16.35
CA VAL A 134 -16.64 -16.73 -17.39
C VAL A 134 -16.75 -18.15 -16.85
N GLY A 135 -16.26 -18.42 -15.64
CA GLY A 135 -16.38 -19.72 -14.99
C GLY A 135 -17.83 -20.20 -14.88
N TYR A 136 -18.75 -19.30 -14.52
CA TYR A 136 -20.17 -19.64 -14.38
C TYR A 136 -20.85 -20.03 -15.69
N ILE A 137 -20.36 -19.57 -16.85
CA ILE A 137 -20.86 -19.99 -18.17
C ILE A 137 -20.73 -21.50 -18.36
N PHE A 138 -19.69 -22.09 -17.77
CA PHE A 138 -19.41 -23.53 -17.89
C PHE A 138 -20.05 -24.36 -16.77
N THR A 139 -20.87 -23.75 -15.91
CA THR A 139 -21.52 -24.43 -14.78
C THR A 139 -23.04 -24.32 -14.86
N ASP A 140 -23.76 -25.24 -14.22
CA ASP A 140 -25.23 -25.20 -14.16
C ASP A 140 -25.71 -24.20 -13.11
N VAL A 141 -25.87 -22.95 -13.54
CA VAL A 141 -26.41 -21.81 -12.77
C VAL A 141 -27.72 -21.34 -13.38
N SER A 142 -28.73 -21.15 -12.54
CA SER A 142 -30.06 -20.69 -12.96
C SER A 142 -30.16 -19.18 -12.90
N PHE A 143 -30.11 -18.50 -14.04
CA PHE A 143 -30.14 -17.03 -14.16
C PHE A 143 -31.56 -16.42 -14.30
N GLY A 144 -32.59 -17.12 -13.84
CA GLY A 144 -33.99 -16.69 -13.93
C GLY A 144 -34.61 -16.83 -15.33
N ASP A 145 -35.75 -16.17 -15.52
CA ASP A 145 -36.64 -16.39 -16.69
C ASP A 145 -36.17 -15.70 -17.98
N ARG A 146 -35.28 -14.69 -17.87
CA ARG A 146 -34.78 -13.91 -19.01
C ARG A 146 -33.26 -13.72 -18.91
N PRO A 147 -32.46 -14.78 -19.11
CA PRO A 147 -31.02 -14.68 -19.06
C PRO A 147 -30.49 -13.80 -20.19
N THR A 148 -29.44 -13.04 -19.90
CA THR A 148 -28.70 -12.23 -20.87
C THR A 148 -27.24 -12.64 -20.88
N ALA A 149 -26.47 -12.18 -21.87
CA ALA A 149 -25.02 -12.40 -21.90
C ALA A 149 -24.29 -11.81 -20.68
N LEU A 150 -24.91 -10.87 -19.97
CA LEU A 150 -24.37 -10.25 -18.76
C LEU A 150 -24.72 -11.03 -17.48
N SER A 151 -25.68 -11.96 -17.51
CA SER A 151 -26.16 -12.64 -16.31
C SER A 151 -25.07 -13.38 -15.51
N PRO A 152 -24.11 -14.08 -16.14
CA PRO A 152 -23.00 -14.72 -15.40
C PRO A 152 -22.08 -13.70 -14.71
N PHE A 153 -21.81 -12.57 -15.36
CA PHE A 153 -20.97 -11.50 -14.81
C PHE A 153 -21.69 -10.72 -13.71
N TYR A 154 -22.99 -10.48 -13.88
CA TYR A 154 -23.84 -9.91 -12.85
C TYR A 154 -23.83 -10.77 -11.59
N PHE A 155 -24.02 -12.09 -11.74
CA PHE A 155 -23.96 -13.02 -10.62
C PHE A 155 -22.59 -13.00 -9.92
N SER A 156 -21.50 -12.97 -10.69
CA SER A 156 -20.15 -12.83 -10.14
C SER A 156 -19.97 -11.53 -9.35
N VAL A 157 -20.38 -10.38 -9.90
CA VAL A 157 -20.28 -9.09 -9.19
C VAL A 157 -21.07 -9.11 -7.88
N VAL A 158 -22.30 -9.61 -7.89
CA VAL A 158 -23.16 -9.70 -6.70
C VAL A 158 -22.57 -10.66 -5.66
N THR A 159 -21.98 -11.77 -6.11
CA THR A 159 -21.36 -12.78 -5.24
C THR A 159 -20.06 -12.26 -4.63
N LEU A 160 -19.19 -11.66 -5.44
CA LEU A 160 -17.92 -11.06 -5.02
C LEU A 160 -18.14 -9.89 -4.03
N THR A 161 -19.20 -9.11 -4.23
CA THR A 161 -19.59 -8.03 -3.31
C THR A 161 -20.39 -8.52 -2.11
N THR A 162 -20.70 -9.82 -2.04
CA THR A 162 -21.47 -10.46 -0.97
C THR A 162 -22.89 -9.92 -0.80
N LEU A 163 -23.46 -9.32 -1.84
CA LEU A 163 -24.74 -8.62 -1.76
C LEU A 163 -25.95 -9.58 -1.79
N GLY A 164 -25.89 -10.62 -2.63
CA GLY A 164 -26.83 -11.75 -2.61
C GLY A 164 -28.32 -11.39 -2.78
N TYR A 165 -28.73 -10.95 -3.97
CA TYR A 165 -30.15 -10.63 -4.25
C TYR A 165 -31.11 -11.83 -4.22
N GLY A 166 -30.61 -13.06 -4.32
CA GLY A 166 -31.41 -14.29 -4.25
C GLY A 166 -32.17 -14.64 -5.54
N ASP A 167 -31.89 -13.94 -6.63
CA ASP A 167 -32.48 -14.11 -7.96
C ASP A 167 -31.78 -15.17 -8.83
N VAL A 168 -30.51 -15.46 -8.52
CA VAL A 168 -29.68 -16.46 -9.23
C VAL A 168 -29.27 -17.57 -8.26
N LEU A 169 -29.44 -18.83 -8.68
CA LEU A 169 -29.20 -20.00 -7.84
C LEU A 169 -28.25 -21.00 -8.52
N PRO A 170 -27.09 -21.33 -7.89
CA PRO A 170 -26.20 -22.39 -8.37
C PRO A 170 -26.81 -23.77 -8.07
N LYS A 171 -27.18 -24.51 -9.13
CA LYS A 171 -27.86 -25.81 -9.01
C LYS A 171 -26.90 -26.98 -8.87
N SER A 172 -25.74 -26.90 -9.53
CA SER A 172 -24.72 -27.95 -9.45
C SER A 172 -23.76 -27.79 -8.25
N PRO A 173 -23.21 -28.89 -7.70
CA PRO A 173 -22.17 -28.83 -6.69
C PRO A 173 -20.92 -28.04 -7.13
N ALA A 174 -20.60 -28.08 -8.42
CA ALA A 174 -19.51 -27.32 -9.02
C ALA A 174 -19.78 -25.81 -8.98
N ALA A 175 -20.98 -25.36 -9.35
CA ALA A 175 -21.37 -23.96 -9.27
C ALA A 175 -21.39 -23.45 -7.82
N GLN A 176 -21.87 -24.26 -6.88
CA GLN A 176 -21.88 -23.92 -5.46
C GLN A 176 -20.45 -23.77 -4.92
N SER A 177 -19.55 -24.67 -5.30
CA SER A 177 -18.14 -24.62 -4.92
C SER A 177 -17.45 -23.37 -5.48
N LEU A 178 -17.73 -23.04 -6.73
CA LEU A 178 -17.21 -21.82 -7.37
C LEU A 178 -17.70 -20.55 -6.65
N ALA A 179 -18.98 -20.48 -6.30
CA ALA A 179 -19.55 -19.38 -5.54
C ALA A 179 -18.96 -19.25 -4.12
N MET A 180 -18.73 -20.36 -3.42
CA MET A 180 -18.09 -20.33 -2.10
C MET A 180 -16.66 -19.78 -2.16
N ILE A 181 -15.89 -20.17 -3.19
CA ILE A 181 -14.53 -19.65 -3.41
C ILE A 181 -14.60 -18.15 -3.73
N GLU A 182 -15.53 -17.73 -4.57
CA GLU A 182 -15.69 -16.33 -4.95
C GLU A 182 -16.03 -15.45 -3.74
N VAL A 183 -16.94 -15.88 -2.87
CA VAL A 183 -17.29 -15.16 -1.64
C VAL A 183 -16.07 -15.02 -0.71
N ALA A 184 -15.29 -16.09 -0.54
CA ALA A 184 -14.09 -16.05 0.28
C ALA A 184 -13.06 -15.02 -0.25
N ILE A 185 -12.87 -14.97 -1.57
CA ILE A 185 -12.03 -13.97 -2.24
C ILE A 185 -12.65 -12.57 -2.10
N GLY A 186 -13.97 -12.45 -2.24
CA GLY A 186 -14.73 -11.22 -2.12
C GLY A 186 -14.50 -10.51 -0.79
N TYR A 187 -14.50 -11.24 0.32
CA TYR A 187 -14.18 -10.67 1.64
C TYR A 187 -12.77 -10.09 1.72
N VAL A 188 -11.78 -10.76 1.11
CA VAL A 188 -10.41 -10.24 1.04
C VAL A 188 -10.37 -8.96 0.20
N MET A 189 -11.04 -8.96 -0.96
CA MET A 189 -11.10 -7.80 -1.86
C MET A 189 -11.79 -6.59 -1.21
N LEU A 190 -12.92 -6.81 -0.52
CA LEU A 190 -13.64 -5.75 0.18
C LEU A 190 -12.82 -5.20 1.37
N GLY A 191 -12.25 -6.09 2.19
CA GLY A 191 -11.41 -5.72 3.32
C GLY A 191 -10.18 -4.90 2.92
N GLY A 192 -9.51 -5.30 1.84
CA GLY A 192 -8.39 -4.52 1.31
C GLY A 192 -8.81 -3.17 0.74
N LEU A 193 -9.97 -3.08 0.06
CA LEU A 193 -10.50 -1.79 -0.41
C LEU A 193 -10.77 -0.83 0.75
N LEU A 194 -11.41 -1.31 1.82
CA LEU A 194 -11.67 -0.53 3.03
C LEU A 194 -10.37 -0.07 3.70
N SER A 195 -9.38 -0.96 3.80
CA SER A 195 -8.05 -0.64 4.37
C SER A 195 -7.35 0.46 3.58
N ILE A 196 -7.32 0.36 2.25
CA ILE A 196 -6.70 1.38 1.38
C ILE A 196 -7.44 2.72 1.51
N PHE A 197 -8.77 2.69 1.53
CA PHE A 197 -9.58 3.89 1.64
C PHE A 197 -9.40 4.58 2.99
N ALA A 198 -9.42 3.82 4.09
CA ALA A 198 -9.15 4.32 5.44
C ALA A 198 -7.77 5.00 5.51
N ASN A 199 -6.74 4.37 4.93
CA ASN A 199 -5.39 4.94 4.85
C ASN A 199 -5.32 6.23 4.00
N LYS A 200 -6.15 6.36 2.97
CA LYS A 200 -6.22 7.57 2.15
C LYS A 200 -6.99 8.70 2.84
N MET A 201 -8.04 8.40 3.59
CA MET A 201 -8.78 9.39 4.38
C MET A 201 -7.95 9.92 5.55
N ALA A 202 -7.26 9.03 6.28
CA ALA A 202 -6.36 9.42 7.37
C ALA A 202 -5.28 10.42 6.90
N ARG A 203 -4.83 10.33 5.64
CA ARG A 203 -3.85 11.27 5.06
C ARG A 203 -4.41 12.66 4.74
N ARG A 204 -5.73 12.85 4.75
CA ARG A 204 -6.39 14.14 4.40
C ARG A 204 -7.00 14.85 5.61
N ALA A 205 -7.13 14.15 6.73
CA ALA A 205 -7.75 14.67 7.95
C ALA A 205 -6.77 15.50 8.81
N ASP A 206 -5.48 15.41 8.51
CA ASP A 206 -4.36 16.10 9.18
C ASP A 206 -3.71 17.11 8.22
#